data_AF-A0A974TJK3-F1
#
_entry.id   AF-A0A974TJK3-F1
#
_cell.length_a   1.000
_cell.length_b   1.000
_cell.length_c   1.000
_cell.angle_alpha   90.00
_cell.angle_beta   90.00
_cell.angle_gamma   90.00
#
_symmetry.space_group_name_H-M   'P 1'
#
loop_
_entity.id
_entity.type
_entity.pdbx_description
1 polymer ?
#
loop_
_entity_poly.entity_id
_entity_poly.type
_entity_poly.pdbx_seq_one_letter_code
_entity_poly.pdbx_strand_id
1 'polypeptide(L)'
;MIEFHCDRTIKSTRKPHRCEQCNTMIDAGSPAHYGAGKFDGYFYSHHCHVECHAAAYALAEETDCWAEDFPWFQHMSETDHHEWLLTFYPIVADRLSIVPLEFDR
;
A
#
# COMPACT_ATOMS: atom_id res chain seq x y z
N MET A 1 -18.89 12.60 -3.34
CA MET A 1 -18.17 13.91 -3.33
C MET A 1 -17.08 13.88 -2.25
N ILE A 2 -15.86 14.36 -2.53
CA ILE A 2 -14.80 14.47 -1.50
C ILE A 2 -15.06 15.72 -0.65
N GLU A 3 -15.19 15.55 0.66
CA GLU A 3 -15.37 16.64 1.61
C GLU A 3 -14.04 17.05 2.26
N PHE A 4 -13.19 16.08 2.60
CA PHE A 4 -11.80 16.33 2.96
C PHE A 4 -10.93 15.10 2.67
N HIS A 5 -9.64 15.36 2.49
CA HIS A 5 -8.59 14.35 2.41
C HIS A 5 -7.32 14.90 3.07
N CYS A 6 -6.63 14.05 3.82
CA CYS A 6 -5.31 14.33 4.37
C CYS A 6 -4.48 13.06 4.30
N ASP A 7 -3.32 13.18 3.67
CA ASP A 7 -2.25 12.19 3.64
C ASP A 7 -1.01 12.76 4.31
N ARG A 8 -0.26 11.93 5.03
CA ARG A 8 1.04 12.29 5.58
C ARG A 8 1.83 11.07 6.04
N THR A 9 3.15 11.19 5.96
CA THR A 9 4.04 10.30 6.70
C THR A 9 4.10 10.73 8.17
N ILE A 10 3.80 9.80 9.08
CA ILE A 10 3.98 9.96 10.52
C ILE A 10 5.29 9.29 10.96
N LYS A 11 6.01 9.94 11.87
CA LYS A 11 7.30 9.43 12.37
C LYS A 11 7.17 8.17 13.23
N SER A 12 6.02 8.00 13.88
CA SER A 12 5.81 6.93 14.86
C SER A 12 4.31 6.68 15.10
N THR A 13 3.87 5.43 14.97
CA THR A 13 2.52 4.96 15.31
C THR A 13 2.37 4.85 16.83
N ARG A 14 1.16 5.12 17.35
CA ARG A 14 0.87 5.02 18.80
C ARG A 14 0.48 3.61 19.25
N LYS A 15 -0.06 2.81 18.33
CA LYS A 15 -0.49 1.42 18.53
C LYS A 15 -0.22 0.63 17.25
N PRO A 16 -0.25 -0.70 17.28
CA PRO A 16 -0.12 -1.48 16.06
C PRO A 16 -1.29 -1.21 15.10
N HIS A 17 -0.99 -1.21 13.80
CA HIS A 17 -1.98 -1.05 12.73
C HIS A 17 -1.79 -2.15 11.69
N ARG A 18 -2.87 -2.51 10.99
CA ARG A 18 -2.78 -3.37 9.81
C ARG A 18 -2.50 -2.48 8.60
N CYS A 19 -1.51 -2.85 7.80
CA CYS A 19 -1.21 -2.12 6.58
C CYS A 19 -2.26 -2.41 5.51
N GLU A 20 -2.89 -1.38 4.96
CA GLU A 20 -3.92 -1.52 3.91
C GLU A 20 -3.36 -1.91 2.54
N GLN A 21 -2.05 -2.06 2.39
CA GLN A 21 -1.40 -2.48 1.15
C GLN A 21 -0.97 -3.94 1.18
N CYS A 22 -0.30 -4.38 2.23
CA CYS A 22 0.24 -5.75 2.33
C CYS A 22 -0.45 -6.62 3.38
N ASN A 23 -1.44 -6.09 4.10
CA ASN A 23 -2.17 -6.77 5.16
C ASN A 23 -1.32 -7.25 6.37
N THR A 24 -0.04 -6.91 6.43
CA THR A 24 0.84 -7.22 7.58
C THR A 24 0.77 -6.13 8.64
N MET A 25 1.30 -6.42 9.84
CA MET A 25 1.29 -5.48 10.96
C MET A 25 2.36 -4.40 10.80
N ILE A 26 1.96 -3.16 11.11
CA ILE A 26 2.84 -2.04 11.40
C ILE A 26 2.93 -1.97 12.92
N ASP A 27 4.10 -2.23 13.48
CA ASP A 27 4.30 -2.20 14.92
C ASP A 27 4.10 -0.81 15.53
N ALA A 28 3.75 -0.76 16.81
CA ALA A 28 3.73 0.49 17.56
C ALA A 28 5.15 1.08 17.62
N GLY A 29 5.26 2.40 17.46
CA GLY A 29 6.56 3.07 17.44
C GLY A 29 7.13 3.24 16.02
N SER A 30 6.69 2.44 15.05
CA SER A 30 7.21 2.45 13.68
C SER A 30 6.68 3.62 12.85
N PRO A 31 7.44 4.11 11.86
CA PRO A 31 6.92 5.08 10.91
C PRO A 31 5.84 4.44 10.03
N ALA A 32 4.88 5.26 9.61
CA ALA A 32 3.80 4.82 8.74
C ALA A 32 3.32 5.98 7.86
N HIS A 33 2.69 5.64 6.74
CA HIS A 33 1.85 6.58 6.02
C HIS A 33 0.42 6.52 6.59
N TYR A 34 -0.15 7.68 6.91
CA TYR A 34 -1.52 7.82 7.39
C TYR A 34 -2.33 8.64 6.38
N GLY A 35 -3.44 8.07 5.93
CA GLY A 35 -4.43 8.78 5.13
C GLY A 35 -5.79 8.76 5.82
N ALA A 36 -6.51 9.87 5.75
CA ALA A 36 -7.90 9.95 6.19
C ALA A 36 -8.69 10.95 5.36
N GLY A 37 -9.99 10.68 5.23
CA GLY A 37 -10.86 11.53 4.46
C GLY A 37 -12.33 11.28 4.75
N LYS A 38 -13.16 12.05 4.05
CA LYS A 38 -14.60 11.81 3.99
C LYS A 38 -15.05 11.89 2.53
N PHE A 39 -15.63 10.78 2.08
CA PHE A 39 -16.13 10.62 0.73
C PHE A 39 -17.60 10.21 0.80
N ASP A 40 -18.45 11.00 0.16
CA ASP A 40 -19.89 10.75 0.07
C ASP A 40 -20.58 10.58 1.44
N GLY A 41 -20.18 11.39 2.42
CA GLY A 41 -20.69 11.30 3.78
C GLY A 41 -19.97 10.28 4.67
N TYR A 42 -19.17 9.38 4.10
CA TYR A 42 -18.49 8.30 4.84
C TYR A 42 -17.05 8.66 5.17
N PHE A 43 -16.68 8.52 6.45
CA PHE A 43 -15.30 8.66 6.91
C PHE A 43 -14.49 7.40 6.59
N TYR A 44 -13.27 7.61 6.11
CA TYR A 44 -12.29 6.54 5.97
C TYR A 44 -10.95 6.95 6.56
N SER A 45 -10.17 5.95 6.95
CA SER A 45 -8.76 6.14 7.29
C SER A 45 -7.99 4.87 7.01
N HIS A 46 -6.74 5.00 6.58
CA HIS A 46 -5.85 3.87 6.34
C HIS A 46 -4.48 4.13 6.94
N HIS A 47 -3.78 3.04 7.25
CA HIS A 47 -2.36 3.07 7.57
C HIS A 47 -1.63 2.17 6.59
N CYS A 48 -0.50 2.63 6.09
CA CYS A 48 0.39 1.83 5.26
C CYS A 48 1.81 1.89 5.82
N HIS A 49 2.61 0.84 5.64
CA HIS A 49 4.06 1.02 5.74
C HIS A 49 4.48 2.08 4.72
N VAL A 50 5.52 2.85 5.05
CA VAL A 50 5.98 3.95 4.18
C VAL A 50 6.38 3.41 2.80
N GLU A 51 7.03 2.26 2.74
CA GLU A 51 7.46 1.64 1.48
C GLU A 51 6.29 1.07 0.69
N CYS A 52 5.28 0.50 1.37
CA CYS A 52 4.09 -0.02 0.70
C CYS A 52 3.24 1.11 0.09
N HIS A 53 3.17 2.27 0.76
CA HIS A 53 2.54 3.46 0.19
C HIS A 53 3.29 3.98 -1.03
N ALA A 54 4.62 4.09 -0.93
CA ALA A 54 5.46 4.55 -2.04
C ALA A 54 5.35 3.62 -3.26
N ALA A 55 5.34 2.31 -3.06
CA ALA A 55 5.19 1.32 -4.13
C ALA A 55 3.84 1.47 -4.85
N ALA A 56 2.75 1.64 -4.10
CA ALA A 56 1.41 1.79 -4.69
C ALA A 56 1.30 3.09 -5.50
N TYR A 57 1.83 4.21 -4.99
CA TYR A 57 1.85 5.47 -5.74
C TYR A 57 2.72 5.38 -7.01
N ALA A 58 3.91 4.80 -6.91
CA ALA A 58 4.78 4.65 -8.07
C ALA A 58 4.16 3.75 -9.15
N LEU A 59 3.47 2.68 -8.77
CA LEU A 59 2.75 1.85 -9.74
C LEU A 59 1.55 2.61 -10.33
N ALA A 60 0.77 3.32 -9.52
CA ALA A 60 -0.32 4.16 -9.99
C ALA A 60 0.13 5.22 -11.01
N GLU A 61 1.30 5.82 -10.80
CA GLU A 61 1.92 6.76 -11.74
C GLU A 61 2.35 6.08 -13.04
N GLU A 62 2.95 4.88 -12.94
CA GLU A 62 3.42 4.10 -14.11
C GLU A 62 2.25 3.61 -14.99
N THR A 63 1.14 3.19 -14.37
CA THR A 63 0.00 2.56 -15.05
C THR A 63 -1.22 3.47 -15.23
N ASP A 64 -1.12 4.73 -14.76
CA ASP A 64 -2.23 5.71 -14.70
C ASP A 64 -3.47 5.19 -13.94
N CYS A 65 -3.26 4.35 -12.91
CA CYS A 65 -4.31 3.72 -12.13
C CYS A 65 -4.61 4.52 -10.85
N TRP A 66 -5.68 5.31 -10.86
CA TRP A 66 -6.06 6.21 -9.77
C TRP A 66 -7.48 5.93 -9.24
N ALA A 67 -7.80 6.55 -8.10
CA ALA A 67 -9.11 6.46 -7.46
C ALA A 67 -9.55 5.00 -7.17
N GLU A 68 -10.58 4.51 -7.87
CA GLU A 68 -11.13 3.16 -7.67
C GLU A 68 -10.17 2.07 -8.20
N ASP A 69 -9.35 2.41 -9.18
CA ASP A 69 -8.35 1.52 -9.77
C ASP A 69 -6.99 1.60 -9.06
N PHE A 70 -6.88 2.39 -7.99
CA PHE A 70 -5.63 2.55 -7.26
C PHE A 70 -5.10 1.18 -6.79
N PRO A 71 -3.80 0.89 -6.95
CA PRO A 71 -3.23 -0.42 -6.66
C PRO A 71 -3.18 -0.69 -5.15
N TRP A 72 -4.28 -1.24 -4.63
CA TRP A 72 -4.34 -1.83 -3.30
C TRP A 72 -3.88 -3.28 -3.39
N PHE A 73 -2.57 -3.53 -3.24
CA PHE A 73 -1.97 -4.83 -3.56
C PHE A 73 -2.67 -6.02 -2.90
N GLN A 74 -3.09 -5.91 -1.64
CA GLN A 74 -3.84 -6.96 -0.93
C GLN A 74 -5.20 -7.32 -1.55
N HIS A 75 -5.74 -6.50 -2.44
CA HIS A 75 -7.01 -6.71 -3.15
C HIS A 75 -6.81 -7.10 -4.61
N MET A 76 -5.57 -6.99 -5.13
CA MET A 76 -5.26 -7.31 -6.50
C MET A 76 -5.09 -8.82 -6.65
N SER A 77 -5.76 -9.41 -7.65
CA SER A 77 -5.65 -10.84 -7.97
C SER A 77 -4.67 -11.14 -9.11
N GLU A 78 -4.03 -10.12 -9.69
CA GLU A 78 -3.18 -10.25 -10.88
C GLU A 78 -1.70 -10.26 -10.50
N THR A 79 -0.95 -11.24 -11.03
CA THR A 79 0.50 -11.39 -10.82
C THR A 79 1.34 -10.33 -11.52
N ASP A 80 0.74 -9.45 -12.33
CA ASP A 80 1.45 -8.56 -13.25
C ASP A 80 2.32 -7.52 -12.55
N HIS A 81 1.99 -7.19 -11.29
CA HIS A 81 2.78 -6.27 -10.47
C HIS A 81 3.87 -7.00 -9.65
N HIS A 82 3.91 -8.34 -9.65
CA HIS A 82 4.87 -9.11 -8.84
C HIS A 82 6.31 -8.90 -9.28
N GLU A 83 6.60 -9.02 -10.58
CA GLU A 83 7.95 -8.80 -11.11
C GLU A 83 8.43 -7.36 -10.87
N TRP A 84 7.51 -6.41 -11.01
CA TRP A 84 7.78 -5.00 -10.74
C TRP A 84 8.10 -4.76 -9.26
N LEU A 85 7.30 -5.33 -8.34
CA LEU A 85 7.57 -5.25 -6.90
C LEU A 85 8.87 -5.94 -6.50
N LEU A 86 9.18 -7.11 -7.05
CA LEU A 86 10.44 -7.80 -6.81
C LEU A 86 11.65 -6.96 -7.24
N THR A 87 11.51 -6.20 -8.34
CA THR A 87 12.58 -5.37 -8.90
C THR A 87 12.77 -4.05 -8.16
N PHE A 88 11.70 -3.31 -7.89
CA PHE A 88 11.78 -1.93 -7.39
C PHE A 88 11.48 -1.79 -5.90
N TYR A 89 10.66 -2.69 -5.34
CA TYR A 89 10.20 -2.63 -3.95
C TYR A 89 10.24 -4.01 -3.27
N PRO A 90 11.43 -4.66 -3.19
CA PRO A 90 11.55 -6.05 -2.70
C PRO A 90 11.04 -6.25 -1.27
N ILE A 91 11.11 -5.22 -0.42
CA ILE A 91 10.52 -5.26 0.93
C ILE A 91 8.99 -5.35 0.91
N VAL A 92 8.33 -4.76 -0.09
CA VAL A 92 6.88 -4.85 -0.27
C VAL A 92 6.53 -6.22 -0.83
N ALA A 93 7.34 -6.73 -1.76
CA ALA A 93 7.20 -8.09 -2.30
C ALA A 93 7.31 -9.16 -1.20
N ASP A 94 8.29 -9.04 -0.30
CA ASP A 94 8.48 -9.92 0.86
C ASP A 94 7.24 -9.91 1.79
N ARG A 95 6.72 -8.73 2.12
CA ARG A 95 5.50 -8.59 2.95
C ARG A 95 4.25 -9.20 2.29
N LEU A 96 4.18 -9.19 0.97
CA LEU A 96 3.11 -9.83 0.18
C LEU A 96 3.37 -11.32 -0.07
N SER A 97 4.50 -11.86 0.39
CA SER A 97 4.93 -13.25 0.13
C SER A 97 5.03 -13.57 -1.37
N ILE A 98 5.45 -12.59 -2.16
CA ILE A 98 5.69 -12.75 -3.60
C ILE A 98 7.04 -13.44 -3.78
N VAL A 99 7.04 -14.60 -4.42
CA VAL A 99 8.24 -15.32 -4.82
C VAL A 99 8.55 -15.06 -6.30
N PRO A 100 9.83 -15.01 -6.71
CA PRO A 100 10.19 -15.05 -8.12
C PRO A 100 9.59 -16.28 -8.77
N LEU A 101 9.04 -16.15 -9.98
CA LEU A 101 8.62 -17.31 -10.76
C LEU A 101 9.87 -18.14 -11.08
N GLU A 102 10.10 -19.20 -10.31
CA GLU A 102 11.09 -20.20 -10.68
C GLU A 102 10.59 -20.88 -11.96
N PHE A 103 11.33 -20.71 -13.06
CA PHE A 103 11.13 -21.51 -14.24
C PHE A 103 11.41 -22.97 -13.87
N ASP A 104 10.34 -23.74 -13.63
CA ASP A 104 10.40 -25.20 -13.56
C ASP A 104 11.09 -25.70 -14.83
N ARG A 105 12.32 -26.23 -14.66
CA ARG A 105 13.19 -26.72 -15.74
C ARG A 105 12.91 -28.17 -16.08
#